data_AF-A0AAE1Z8Q9-F1
#
_entry.id   AF-A0AAE1Z8Q9-F1
#
_cell.length_a   1.000
_cell.length_b   1.000
_cell.length_c   1.000
_cell.angle_alpha   90.00
_cell.angle_beta   90.00
_cell.angle_gamma   90.00
#
_symmetry.space_group_name_H-M   'P 1'
#
loop_
_entity.id
_entity.type
_entity.pdbx_description
1 polymer ?
#
loop_
_entity_poly.entity_id
_entity_poly.type
_entity_poly.pdbx_seq_one_letter_code
_entity_poly.pdbx_strand_id
1 'polypeptide(L)'
;MSLMEIVRSISSIIKRTVDPTMLFDKGEYMDEVLWQLLCVLYDIPVTNFKKVDYLKLLMLTATNLGFAGNFTMSNFFRDKKDRRKWIPFLSCLVSWFECTDTGTLQIVDKARERKDNYAKLLSLVESRENDLQTRREAEFQRRNIVENLEKEVYNTKYRLTEMSGKVSSAENLLLSLVSSTEQQRDKIESSRKRLQTLHEEYENIRSRQLENCEMLPESISKVKCQLESIESHMHRLFEAFNGLVDRNITLQSYECLLESELKPAMDQVYLVMDKLESLEKQEKSTQGKIGVLTTDLKNMEISVNDAKQHLVEFRSQLMRKKVLLNTKKKTREADFANKSKENDTFLSERQHFRTRLSKLNQENSSTIEQINLEEQRLQTILKNRVHVEELNTILLAISQVVTKAASDPL
;
A
#
# COMPACT_ATOMS: atom_id res chain seq x y z
N MET A 1 -10.42 -98.61 146.75
CA MET A 1 -10.46 -97.51 145.76
C MET A 1 -10.79 -98.10 144.41
N SER A 2 -11.87 -97.68 143.78
CA SER A 2 -12.31 -98.21 142.48
C SER A 2 -11.56 -97.55 141.32
N LEU A 3 -11.41 -98.23 140.18
CA LEU A 3 -10.73 -97.71 138.97
C LEU A 3 -11.28 -96.33 138.53
N MET A 4 -12.59 -96.11 138.72
CA MET A 4 -13.26 -94.87 138.34
C MET A 4 -12.91 -93.68 139.27
N GLU A 5 -12.47 -93.92 140.50
CA GLU A 5 -11.97 -92.87 141.42
C GLU A 5 -10.55 -92.42 141.04
N ILE A 6 -9.72 -93.34 140.52
CA ILE A 6 -8.36 -93.05 140.06
C ILE A 6 -8.41 -92.22 138.77
N VAL A 7 -9.23 -92.62 137.79
CA VAL A 7 -9.37 -91.88 136.52
C VAL A 7 -9.93 -90.46 136.75
N ARG A 8 -10.86 -90.29 137.70
CA ARG A 8 -11.33 -88.95 138.11
C ARG A 8 -10.23 -88.12 138.77
N SER A 9 -9.41 -88.73 139.64
CA SER A 9 -8.30 -88.01 140.29
C SER A 9 -7.25 -87.56 139.27
N ILE A 10 -6.87 -88.44 138.33
CA ILE A 10 -5.94 -88.07 137.25
C ILE A 10 -6.55 -86.97 136.38
N SER A 11 -7.80 -87.13 135.95
CA SER A 11 -8.50 -86.14 135.12
C SER A 11 -8.60 -84.76 135.80
N SER A 12 -8.79 -84.76 137.12
CA SER A 12 -8.80 -83.55 137.96
C SER A 12 -7.44 -82.86 138.02
N ILE A 13 -6.34 -83.61 138.05
CA ILE A 13 -4.99 -83.05 138.18
C ILE A 13 -4.51 -82.48 136.83
N ILE A 14 -4.76 -83.17 135.72
CA ILE A 14 -4.33 -82.74 134.38
C ILE A 14 -5.33 -81.80 133.68
N LYS A 15 -6.48 -81.51 134.31
CA LYS A 15 -7.59 -80.71 133.76
C LYS A 15 -8.09 -81.18 132.39
N ARG A 16 -8.06 -82.49 132.13
CA ARG A 16 -8.59 -83.16 130.93
C ARG A 16 -9.29 -84.45 131.33
N THR A 17 -10.42 -84.74 130.72
CA THR A 17 -11.16 -86.00 130.91
C THR A 17 -10.43 -87.15 130.25
N VAL A 18 -10.01 -88.15 131.04
CA VAL A 18 -9.39 -89.38 130.52
C VAL A 18 -10.44 -90.47 130.45
N ASP A 19 -10.61 -91.10 129.27
CA ASP A 19 -11.58 -92.19 129.06
C ASP A 19 -11.02 -93.53 129.59
N PRO A 20 -11.67 -94.17 130.58
CA PRO A 20 -11.20 -95.42 131.20
C PRO A 20 -11.00 -96.59 130.23
N THR A 21 -11.72 -96.60 129.11
CA THR A 21 -11.75 -97.76 128.19
C THR A 21 -10.65 -97.72 127.12
N MET A 22 -10.09 -96.55 126.82
CA MET A 22 -8.99 -96.40 125.85
C MET A 22 -7.58 -96.50 126.45
N LEU A 23 -7.49 -96.57 127.78
CA LEU A 23 -6.26 -96.41 128.56
C LEU A 23 -5.23 -97.56 128.41
N PHE A 24 -5.66 -98.77 127.99
CA PHE A 24 -4.81 -99.98 128.08
C PHE A 24 -4.66 -100.79 126.77
N ASP A 25 -5.24 -100.35 125.66
CA ASP A 25 -5.30 -101.17 124.41
C ASP A 25 -4.27 -100.80 123.33
N LYS A 26 -3.51 -99.70 123.46
CA LYS A 26 -2.48 -99.30 122.47
C LYS A 26 -1.15 -98.90 123.13
N GLY A 27 -0.04 -99.42 122.60
CA GLY A 27 1.31 -99.18 123.13
C GLY A 27 1.73 -97.71 123.17
N GLU A 28 1.31 -96.89 122.20
CA GLU A 28 1.58 -95.44 122.18
C GLU A 28 0.77 -94.65 123.22
N TYR A 29 -0.43 -95.14 123.59
CA TYR A 29 -1.23 -94.55 124.66
C TYR A 29 -0.72 -94.96 126.05
N MET A 30 -0.07 -96.12 126.18
CA MET A 30 0.61 -96.51 127.41
C MET A 30 1.76 -95.55 127.75
N ASP A 31 2.52 -95.09 126.76
CA ASP A 31 3.59 -94.10 126.96
C ASP A 31 3.01 -92.74 127.39
N GLU A 32 1.92 -92.28 126.78
CA GLU A 32 1.21 -91.04 127.15
C GLU A 32 0.58 -91.13 128.56
N VAL A 33 -0.02 -92.26 128.93
CA VAL A 33 -0.62 -92.51 130.26
C VAL A 33 0.44 -92.63 131.34
N LEU A 34 1.53 -93.35 131.08
CA LEU A 34 2.68 -93.42 131.98
C LEU A 34 3.31 -92.05 132.14
N TRP A 35 3.44 -91.27 131.07
CA TRP A 35 3.95 -89.89 131.08
C TRP A 35 3.03 -88.95 131.88
N GLN A 36 1.71 -89.11 131.78
CA GLN A 36 0.77 -88.32 132.58
C GLN A 36 0.74 -88.75 134.06
N LEU A 37 0.88 -90.05 134.38
CA LEU A 37 1.13 -90.53 135.74
C LEU A 37 2.47 -90.00 136.31
N LEU A 38 3.48 -89.81 135.44
CA LEU A 38 4.76 -89.19 135.74
C LEU A 38 4.61 -87.72 136.10
N CYS A 39 3.85 -86.95 135.30
CA CYS A 39 3.52 -85.56 135.60
C CYS A 39 2.77 -85.45 136.94
N VAL A 40 1.80 -86.35 137.20
CA VAL A 40 1.09 -86.41 138.48
C VAL A 40 2.02 -86.74 139.66
N LEU A 41 2.98 -87.68 139.50
CA LEU A 41 3.96 -88.01 140.53
C LEU A 41 4.96 -86.87 140.81
N TYR A 42 5.33 -86.09 139.79
CA TYR A 42 6.24 -84.96 139.93
C TYR A 42 5.56 -83.66 140.41
N ASP A 43 4.24 -83.51 140.23
CA ASP A 43 3.47 -82.33 140.60
C ASP A 43 2.76 -82.43 141.97
N ILE A 44 2.85 -83.55 142.70
CA ILE A 44 2.27 -83.67 144.07
C ILE A 44 3.30 -83.24 145.14
N PRO A 45 2.96 -82.28 146.03
CA PRO A 45 3.84 -81.85 147.12
C PRO A 45 4.05 -82.96 148.18
N VAL A 46 5.32 -83.15 148.57
CA VAL A 46 5.84 -84.25 149.44
C VAL A 46 5.20 -84.33 150.84
N THR A 47 4.38 -83.35 151.25
CA THR A 47 3.98 -83.13 152.64
C THR A 47 2.71 -83.85 153.10
N ASN A 48 1.86 -84.39 152.22
CA ASN A 48 0.55 -84.94 152.63
C ASN A 48 0.23 -86.38 152.19
N PHE A 49 1.18 -87.12 151.60
CA PHE A 49 0.99 -88.53 151.28
C PHE A 49 2.11 -89.37 151.90
N LYS A 50 1.76 -90.36 152.74
CA LYS A 50 2.76 -91.29 153.28
C LYS A 50 3.30 -92.14 152.13
N LYS A 51 4.62 -92.31 152.03
CA LYS A 51 5.30 -93.11 150.97
C LYS A 51 4.64 -94.48 150.70
N VAL A 52 4.07 -95.10 151.74
CA VAL A 52 3.31 -96.36 151.67
C VAL A 52 2.07 -96.27 150.79
N ASP A 53 1.36 -95.14 150.78
CA ASP A 53 0.13 -94.96 150.02
C ASP A 53 0.40 -94.77 148.52
N TYR A 54 1.56 -94.20 148.15
CA TYR A 54 2.03 -94.21 146.76
C TYR A 54 2.47 -95.60 146.30
N LEU A 55 3.17 -96.36 147.14
CA LEU A 55 3.56 -97.74 146.82
C LEU A 55 2.31 -98.59 146.59
N LYS A 56 1.27 -98.40 147.42
CA LYS A 56 -0.05 -99.01 147.20
C LYS A 56 -0.70 -98.57 145.91
N LEU A 57 -0.68 -97.28 145.56
CA LEU A 57 -1.26 -96.78 144.31
C LEU A 57 -0.55 -97.38 143.09
N LEU A 58 0.79 -97.42 143.12
CA LEU A 58 1.61 -97.97 142.05
C LEU A 58 1.43 -99.49 141.91
N MET A 59 1.36 -100.21 143.04
CA MET A 59 1.02 -101.65 143.05
C MET A 59 -0.40 -101.91 142.55
N LEU A 60 -1.39 -101.08 142.91
CA LEU A 60 -2.78 -101.22 142.44
C LEU A 60 -2.88 -100.96 140.93
N THR A 61 -2.20 -99.94 140.42
CA THR A 61 -2.15 -99.62 138.98
C THR A 61 -1.46 -100.73 138.20
N ALA A 62 -0.35 -101.28 138.69
CA ALA A 62 0.32 -102.42 138.09
C ALA A 62 -0.52 -103.71 138.11
N THR A 63 -1.25 -103.97 139.20
CA THR A 63 -2.14 -105.14 139.30
C THR A 63 -3.32 -105.00 138.33
N ASN A 64 -3.92 -103.81 138.21
CA ASN A 64 -5.00 -103.53 137.25
C ASN A 64 -4.52 -103.50 135.79
N LEU A 65 -3.23 -103.26 135.56
CA LEU A 65 -2.54 -103.42 134.27
C LEU A 65 -2.24 -104.89 133.89
N GLY A 66 -2.68 -105.87 134.71
CA GLY A 66 -2.56 -107.29 134.43
C GLY A 66 -1.24 -107.94 134.88
N PHE A 67 -0.40 -107.24 135.66
CA PHE A 67 0.79 -107.86 136.27
C PHE A 67 0.36 -108.69 137.50
N ALA A 68 0.32 -110.01 137.36
CA ALA A 68 -0.11 -110.91 138.43
C ALA A 68 0.98 -111.11 139.49
N GLY A 69 0.75 -110.58 140.70
CA GLY A 69 1.51 -110.90 141.92
C GLY A 69 2.49 -109.82 142.40
N ASN A 70 2.86 -109.90 143.69
CA ASN A 70 3.83 -109.01 144.35
C ASN A 70 5.08 -108.82 143.49
N PHE A 71 5.47 -107.56 143.26
CA PHE A 71 6.62 -107.20 142.43
C PHE A 71 7.90 -107.90 142.91
N THR A 72 8.30 -108.96 142.20
CA THR A 72 9.63 -109.56 142.34
C THR A 72 10.38 -109.35 141.02
N MET A 73 11.69 -109.11 141.12
CA MET A 73 12.58 -108.89 139.97
C MET A 73 12.50 -110.00 138.90
N SER A 74 12.07 -111.20 139.28
CA SER A 74 11.84 -112.35 138.38
C SER A 74 10.69 -112.15 137.38
N ASN A 75 9.76 -111.22 137.62
CA ASN A 75 8.60 -110.98 136.72
C ASN A 75 8.97 -110.20 135.45
N PHE A 76 10.17 -109.63 135.37
CA PHE A 76 10.60 -108.79 134.25
C PHE A 76 11.12 -109.57 133.02
N PHE A 77 11.38 -110.86 133.14
CA PHE A 77 12.18 -111.60 132.15
C PHE A 77 11.38 -112.34 131.05
N ARG A 78 10.05 -112.29 131.04
CA ARG A 78 9.27 -113.24 130.21
C ARG A 78 8.68 -112.77 128.87
N ASP A 79 8.71 -111.48 128.49
CA ASP A 79 8.24 -111.09 127.15
C ASP A 79 8.91 -109.84 126.55
N LYS A 80 9.31 -109.96 125.27
CA LYS A 80 10.13 -109.02 124.47
C LYS A 80 9.36 -107.81 123.90
N LYS A 81 8.65 -107.05 124.73
CA LYS A 81 8.24 -105.66 124.38
C LYS A 81 9.22 -104.67 124.98
N ASP A 82 9.28 -103.44 124.43
CA ASP A 82 10.30 -102.37 124.52
C ASP A 82 10.74 -101.91 125.95
N ARG A 83 11.03 -102.88 126.83
CA ARG A 83 11.28 -102.77 128.27
C ARG A 83 12.67 -102.24 128.57
N ARG A 84 13.61 -102.28 127.61
CA ARG A 84 14.96 -101.69 127.77
C ARG A 84 14.95 -100.18 127.94
N LYS A 85 13.96 -99.47 127.39
CA LYS A 85 13.79 -98.01 127.59
C LYS A 85 13.36 -97.68 129.02
N TRP A 86 12.61 -98.57 129.66
CA TRP A 86 11.95 -98.32 130.93
C TRP A 86 12.63 -99.01 132.14
N ILE A 87 13.53 -99.98 131.93
CA ILE A 87 14.31 -100.63 132.99
C ILE A 87 15.15 -99.63 133.81
N PRO A 88 15.94 -98.71 133.22
CA PRO A 88 16.66 -97.70 133.99
C PRO A 88 15.72 -96.76 134.76
N PHE A 89 14.54 -96.49 134.20
CA PHE A 89 13.56 -95.57 134.75
C PHE A 89 12.79 -96.17 135.93
N LEU A 90 12.28 -97.39 135.81
CA LEU A 90 11.64 -98.12 136.92
C LEU A 90 12.66 -98.41 138.03
N SER A 91 13.93 -98.64 137.69
CA SER A 91 15.02 -98.74 138.67
C SER A 91 15.27 -97.41 139.39
N CYS A 92 15.19 -96.27 138.70
CA CYS A 92 15.21 -94.94 139.32
C CYS A 92 14.00 -94.68 140.22
N LEU A 93 12.82 -95.17 139.84
CA LEU A 93 11.58 -94.98 140.61
C LEU A 93 11.58 -95.83 141.89
N VAL A 94 12.11 -97.06 141.83
CA VAL A 94 12.40 -97.90 143.01
C VAL A 94 13.49 -97.24 143.88
N SER A 95 14.56 -96.70 143.26
CA SER A 95 15.60 -95.96 143.99
C SER A 95 15.08 -94.67 144.65
N TRP A 96 14.08 -94.01 144.06
CA TRP A 96 13.40 -92.83 144.61
C TRP A 96 12.49 -93.19 145.81
N PHE A 97 11.90 -94.39 145.83
CA PHE A 97 11.20 -94.91 147.00
C PHE A 97 12.14 -95.36 148.12
N GLU A 98 13.30 -95.92 147.79
CA GLU A 98 14.25 -96.55 148.73
C GLU A 98 15.35 -95.63 149.29
N CYS A 99 15.65 -94.46 148.70
CA CYS A 99 16.73 -93.60 149.20
C CYS A 99 16.45 -92.09 149.17
N THR A 100 17.07 -91.39 150.11
CA THR A 100 16.87 -90.01 150.54
C THR A 100 18.01 -89.10 150.05
N ASP A 101 18.36 -89.13 148.76
CA ASP A 101 19.58 -88.45 148.28
C ASP A 101 19.42 -87.57 147.02
N THR A 102 20.26 -86.54 146.95
CA THR A 102 20.13 -85.27 146.20
C THR A 102 20.45 -85.33 144.69
N GLY A 103 20.99 -86.43 144.17
CA GLY A 103 21.44 -86.54 142.76
C GLY A 103 20.33 -86.67 141.72
N THR A 104 19.16 -87.19 142.09
CA THR A 104 18.05 -87.48 141.15
C THR A 104 17.28 -86.21 140.74
N LEU A 105 17.27 -85.17 141.59
CA LEU A 105 16.70 -83.86 141.30
C LEU A 105 17.37 -83.17 140.09
N GLN A 106 18.69 -83.31 139.93
CA GLN A 106 19.42 -82.68 138.81
C GLN A 106 19.06 -83.26 137.44
N ILE A 107 18.68 -84.53 137.36
CA ILE A 107 18.28 -85.18 136.09
C ILE A 107 16.93 -84.63 135.63
N VAL A 108 16.03 -84.38 136.58
CA VAL A 108 14.69 -83.84 136.35
C VAL A 108 14.77 -82.37 135.92
N ASP A 109 15.62 -81.59 136.57
CA ASP A 109 15.88 -80.21 136.16
C ASP A 109 16.46 -80.13 134.75
N LYS A 110 17.39 -81.02 134.38
CA LYS A 110 17.90 -81.14 133.00
C LYS A 110 16.82 -81.57 131.99
N ALA A 111 15.89 -82.42 132.37
CA ALA A 111 14.78 -82.81 131.51
C ALA A 111 13.79 -81.66 131.30
N ARG A 112 13.53 -80.87 132.36
CA ARG A 112 12.72 -79.65 132.31
C ARG A 112 13.36 -78.60 131.40
N GLU A 113 14.66 -78.36 131.52
CA GLU A 113 15.42 -77.46 130.65
C GLU A 113 15.35 -77.88 129.17
N ARG A 114 15.44 -79.18 128.87
CA ARG A 114 15.30 -79.69 127.51
C ARG A 114 13.90 -79.49 126.94
N LYS A 115 12.86 -79.70 127.75
CA LYS A 115 11.47 -79.41 127.35
C LYS A 115 11.29 -77.93 127.01
N ASP A 116 11.82 -77.05 127.86
CA ASP A 116 11.74 -75.60 127.64
C ASP A 116 12.52 -75.18 126.38
N ASN A 117 13.68 -75.79 126.13
CA ASN A 117 14.45 -75.55 124.90
C ASN A 117 13.73 -76.09 123.64
N TYR A 118 13.05 -77.24 123.74
CA TYR A 118 12.25 -77.76 122.64
C TYR A 118 11.04 -76.87 122.35
N ALA A 119 10.35 -76.37 123.38
CA ALA A 119 9.26 -75.42 123.23
C ALA A 119 9.74 -74.11 122.55
N LYS A 120 10.92 -73.60 122.92
CA LYS A 120 11.56 -72.47 122.24
C LYS A 120 11.85 -72.75 120.76
N LEU A 121 12.42 -73.92 120.44
CA LEU A 121 12.67 -74.32 119.06
C LEU A 121 11.38 -74.45 118.24
N LEU A 122 10.32 -75.00 118.83
CA LEU A 122 9.02 -75.11 118.17
C LEU A 122 8.46 -73.72 117.82
N SER A 123 8.51 -72.77 118.76
CA SER A 123 8.08 -71.40 118.50
C SER A 123 8.92 -70.69 117.43
N LEU A 124 10.23 -70.99 117.35
CA LEU A 124 11.12 -70.47 116.31
C LEU A 124 10.78 -71.05 114.93
N VAL A 125 10.46 -72.36 114.86
CA VAL A 125 10.05 -73.03 113.63
C VAL A 125 8.71 -72.47 113.15
N GLU A 126 7.72 -72.33 114.04
CA GLU A 126 6.43 -71.70 113.71
C GLU A 126 6.61 -70.27 113.19
N SER A 127 7.45 -69.47 113.86
CA SER A 127 7.78 -68.12 113.38
C SER A 127 8.42 -68.13 111.99
N ARG A 128 9.32 -69.07 111.72
CA ARG A 128 10.04 -69.17 110.43
C ARG A 128 9.15 -69.69 109.30
N GLU A 129 8.21 -70.58 109.61
CA GLU A 129 7.21 -71.05 108.65
C GLU A 129 6.26 -69.91 108.26
N ASN A 130 5.83 -69.10 109.22
CA ASN A 130 5.05 -67.90 108.96
C ASN A 130 5.81 -66.90 108.07
N ASP A 131 7.09 -66.62 108.36
CA ASP A 131 7.94 -65.76 107.53
C ASP A 131 8.09 -66.29 106.10
N LEU A 132 8.24 -67.62 105.93
CA LEU A 132 8.32 -68.24 104.61
C LEU A 132 7.02 -68.12 103.85
N GLN A 133 5.88 -68.32 104.51
CA GLN A 133 4.57 -68.16 103.89
C GLN A 133 4.34 -66.73 103.40
N THR A 134 4.65 -65.72 104.22
CA THR A 134 4.58 -64.30 103.80
C THR A 134 5.50 -64.00 102.61
N ARG A 135 6.71 -64.59 102.58
CA ARG A 135 7.63 -64.44 101.43
C ARG A 135 7.09 -65.09 100.15
N ARG A 136 6.47 -66.27 100.23
CA ARG A 136 5.85 -66.93 99.07
C ARG A 136 4.70 -66.10 98.51
N GLU A 137 3.85 -65.55 99.37
CA GLU A 137 2.77 -64.66 98.96
C GLU A 137 3.31 -63.39 98.29
N ALA A 138 4.35 -62.77 98.86
CA ALA A 138 5.01 -61.61 98.25
C ALA A 138 5.67 -61.95 96.90
N GLU A 139 6.27 -63.13 96.76
CA GLU A 139 6.83 -63.60 95.48
C GLU A 139 5.74 -63.80 94.42
N PHE A 140 4.61 -64.42 94.80
CA PHE A 140 3.46 -64.59 93.91
C PHE A 140 2.93 -63.24 93.43
N GLN A 141 2.79 -62.25 94.33
CA GLN A 141 2.38 -60.89 93.95
C GLN A 141 3.39 -60.23 92.98
N ARG A 142 4.70 -60.40 93.23
CA ARG A 142 5.74 -59.89 92.32
C ARG A 142 5.65 -60.54 90.93
N ARG A 143 5.40 -61.85 90.84
CA ARG A 143 5.24 -62.54 89.55
C ARG A 143 4.06 -61.98 88.76
N ASN A 144 2.92 -61.72 89.40
CA ASN A 144 1.77 -61.09 88.75
C ASN A 144 2.09 -59.67 88.26
N ILE A 145 2.84 -58.88 89.04
CA ILE A 145 3.29 -57.54 88.63
C ILE A 145 4.19 -57.65 87.39
N VAL A 146 5.14 -58.58 87.37
CA VAL A 146 6.03 -58.79 86.22
C VAL A 146 5.23 -59.17 84.97
N GLU A 147 4.30 -60.12 85.06
CA GLU A 147 3.49 -60.54 83.92
C GLU A 147 2.64 -59.37 83.35
N ASN A 148 2.10 -58.52 84.22
CA ASN A 148 1.36 -57.32 83.80
C ASN A 148 2.28 -56.30 83.11
N LEU A 149 3.48 -56.05 83.67
CA LEU A 149 4.46 -55.17 83.05
C LEU A 149 4.93 -55.69 81.69
N GLU A 150 5.12 -56.99 81.53
CA GLU A 150 5.48 -57.60 80.24
C GLU A 150 4.40 -57.35 79.18
N LYS A 151 3.11 -57.48 79.55
CA LYS A 151 1.98 -57.15 78.67
C LYS A 151 1.96 -55.66 78.33
N GLU A 152 2.20 -54.77 79.29
CA GLU A 152 2.27 -53.33 79.05
C GLU A 152 3.42 -52.94 78.12
N VAL A 153 4.60 -53.55 78.30
CA VAL A 153 5.76 -53.35 77.42
C VAL A 153 5.45 -53.81 76.01
N TYR A 154 4.83 -54.99 75.86
CA TYR A 154 4.42 -55.49 74.55
C TYR A 154 3.44 -54.54 73.85
N ASN A 155 2.40 -54.09 74.57
CA ASN A 155 1.42 -53.14 74.04
C ASN A 155 2.06 -51.80 73.66
N THR A 156 2.99 -51.31 74.47
CA THR A 156 3.72 -50.06 74.20
C THR A 156 4.59 -50.21 72.96
N LYS A 157 5.29 -51.33 72.81
CA LYS A 157 6.10 -51.64 71.62
C LYS A 157 5.25 -51.74 70.36
N TYR A 158 4.08 -52.37 70.45
CA TYR A 158 3.13 -52.42 69.33
C TYR A 158 2.66 -51.03 68.92
N ARG A 159 2.24 -50.20 69.88
CA ARG A 159 1.84 -48.80 69.64
C ARG A 159 2.96 -47.96 69.03
N LEU A 160 4.21 -48.17 69.47
CA LEU A 160 5.37 -47.48 68.90
C LEU A 160 5.56 -47.81 67.41
N THR A 161 5.47 -49.10 67.05
CA THR A 161 5.58 -49.55 65.65
C THR A 161 4.44 -48.97 64.80
N GLU A 162 3.21 -48.98 65.31
CA GLU A 162 2.05 -48.39 64.62
C GLU A 162 2.24 -46.87 64.41
N MET A 163 2.69 -46.15 65.44
CA MET A 163 3.01 -44.72 65.32
C MET A 163 4.13 -44.47 64.32
N SER A 164 5.19 -45.29 64.32
CA SER A 164 6.29 -45.18 63.35
C SER A 164 5.78 -45.32 61.91
N GLY A 165 4.88 -46.27 61.65
CA GLY A 165 4.25 -46.42 60.33
C GLY A 165 3.42 -45.18 59.92
N LYS A 166 2.69 -44.59 60.87
CA LYS A 166 1.94 -43.35 60.64
C LYS A 166 2.86 -42.16 60.36
N VAL A 167 3.99 -42.05 61.08
CA VAL A 167 5.01 -41.01 60.86
C VAL A 167 5.59 -41.12 59.45
N SER A 168 6.02 -42.31 59.02
CA SER A 168 6.55 -42.50 57.66
C SER A 168 5.51 -42.18 56.57
N SER A 169 4.23 -42.50 56.80
CA SER A 169 3.15 -42.10 55.90
C SER A 169 3.00 -40.57 55.83
N ALA A 170 3.04 -39.88 56.97
CA ALA A 170 2.97 -38.43 57.04
C ALA A 170 4.18 -37.76 56.37
N GLU A 171 5.39 -38.30 56.54
CA GLU A 171 6.61 -37.82 55.86
C GLU A 171 6.49 -37.92 54.34
N ASN A 172 5.98 -39.03 53.83
CA ASN A 172 5.76 -39.20 52.39
C ASN A 172 4.71 -38.21 51.85
N LEU A 173 3.64 -37.96 52.60
CA LEU A 173 2.64 -36.95 52.25
C LEU A 173 3.26 -35.53 52.25
N LEU A 174 4.11 -35.21 53.22
CA LEU A 174 4.81 -33.94 53.27
C LEU A 174 5.74 -33.76 52.07
N LEU A 175 6.52 -34.78 51.70
CA LEU A 175 7.38 -34.74 50.52
C LEU A 175 6.59 -34.53 49.23
N SER A 176 5.45 -35.20 49.08
CA SER A 176 4.51 -35.01 47.97
C SER A 176 3.97 -33.57 47.92
N LEU A 177 3.54 -33.03 49.07
CA LEU A 177 3.06 -31.65 49.16
C LEU A 177 4.16 -30.62 48.85
N VAL A 178 5.38 -30.84 49.31
CA VAL A 178 6.53 -29.98 48.99
C VAL A 178 6.80 -29.98 47.50
N SER A 179 6.86 -31.16 46.86
CA SER A 179 7.07 -31.27 45.41
C SER A 179 5.94 -30.61 44.61
N SER A 180 4.68 -30.81 45.01
CA SER A 180 3.53 -30.16 44.40
C SER A 180 3.59 -28.63 44.55
N THR A 181 3.99 -28.13 45.73
CA THR A 181 4.13 -26.70 46.00
C THR A 181 5.22 -26.06 45.13
N GLU A 182 6.34 -26.77 44.92
CA GLU A 182 7.43 -26.32 44.06
C GLU A 182 6.99 -26.25 42.59
N GLN A 183 6.29 -27.26 42.09
CA GLN A 183 5.70 -27.23 40.75
C GLN A 183 4.70 -26.07 40.56
N GLN A 184 3.89 -25.77 41.57
CA GLN A 184 2.98 -24.64 41.51
C GLN A 184 3.72 -23.30 41.53
N ARG A 185 4.81 -23.20 42.29
CA ARG A 185 5.68 -22.02 42.30
C ARG A 185 6.25 -21.75 40.90
N ASP A 186 6.75 -22.78 40.23
CA ASP A 186 7.30 -22.64 38.87
C ASP A 186 6.23 -22.21 37.86
N LYS A 187 5.00 -22.73 37.99
CA LYS A 187 3.86 -22.29 37.17
C LYS A 187 3.54 -20.82 37.41
N ILE A 188 3.50 -20.37 38.68
CA ILE A 188 3.27 -18.97 39.04
C ILE A 188 4.36 -18.08 38.43
N GLU A 189 5.63 -18.48 38.53
CA GLU A 189 6.75 -17.72 37.98
C GLU A 189 6.69 -17.63 36.45
N SER A 190 6.34 -18.73 35.77
CA SER A 190 6.11 -18.75 34.32
C SER A 190 4.97 -17.81 33.92
N SER A 191 3.84 -17.86 34.64
CA SER A 191 2.71 -16.93 34.41
C SER A 191 3.08 -15.48 34.67
N ARG A 192 3.88 -15.20 35.69
CA ARG A 192 4.38 -13.86 36.02
C ARG A 192 5.24 -13.29 34.90
N LYS A 193 6.19 -14.08 34.38
CA LYS A 193 7.03 -13.67 33.23
C LYS A 193 6.18 -13.37 32.01
N ARG A 194 5.20 -14.23 31.70
CA ARG A 194 4.27 -13.99 30.58
C ARG A 194 3.46 -12.71 30.74
N LEU A 195 2.98 -12.42 31.95
CA LEU A 195 2.27 -11.16 32.24
C LEU A 195 3.17 -9.94 32.05
N GLN A 196 4.43 -10.03 32.46
CA GLN A 196 5.39 -8.95 32.26
C GLN A 196 5.62 -8.67 30.76
N THR A 197 5.87 -9.70 29.96
CA THR A 197 6.02 -9.54 28.50
C THR A 197 4.78 -8.93 27.86
N LEU A 198 3.58 -9.40 28.25
CA LEU A 198 2.32 -8.84 27.72
C LEU A 198 2.13 -7.38 28.11
N HIS A 199 2.55 -6.99 29.32
CA HIS A 199 2.49 -5.61 29.78
C HIS A 199 3.45 -4.70 28.99
N GLU A 200 4.67 -5.17 28.73
CA GLU A 200 5.65 -4.45 27.88
C GLU A 200 5.13 -4.30 26.43
N GLU A 201 4.54 -5.35 25.86
CA GLU A 201 3.89 -5.27 24.55
C GLU A 201 2.72 -4.28 24.53
N TYR A 202 1.89 -4.28 25.57
CA TYR A 202 0.78 -3.35 25.72
C TYR A 202 1.26 -1.89 25.75
N GLU A 203 2.25 -1.56 26.58
CA GLU A 203 2.78 -0.19 26.66
C GLU A 203 3.46 0.24 25.35
N ASN A 204 4.13 -0.68 24.65
CA ASN A 204 4.71 -0.42 23.33
C ASN A 204 3.65 -0.15 22.26
N ILE A 205 2.52 -0.85 22.29
CA ILE A 205 1.39 -0.60 21.38
C ILE A 205 0.70 0.73 21.74
N ARG A 206 0.45 0.94 23.04
CA ARG A 206 -0.16 2.17 23.56
C ARG A 206 0.65 3.40 23.19
N SER A 207 1.97 3.35 23.34
CA SER A 207 2.87 4.47 22.99
C SER A 207 2.81 4.78 21.49
N ARG A 208 2.87 3.76 20.62
CA ARG A 208 2.72 3.95 19.17
C ARG A 208 1.35 4.49 18.77
N GLN A 209 0.28 4.03 19.41
CA GLN A 209 -1.06 4.56 19.16
C GLN A 209 -1.18 6.02 19.59
N LEU A 210 -0.58 6.39 20.73
CA LEU A 210 -0.56 7.77 21.21
C LEU A 210 0.19 8.69 20.23
N GLU A 211 1.39 8.29 19.80
CA GLU A 211 2.18 9.02 18.80
C GLU A 211 1.39 9.21 17.49
N ASN A 212 0.74 8.15 16.99
CA ASN A 212 -0.10 8.25 15.80
C ASN A 212 -1.27 9.23 15.99
N CYS A 213 -1.92 9.24 17.16
CA CYS A 213 -2.99 10.18 17.49
C CYS A 213 -2.47 11.63 17.58
N GLU A 214 -1.25 11.84 18.06
CA GLU A 214 -0.61 13.17 18.15
C GLU A 214 -0.18 13.70 16.77
N MET A 215 0.25 12.83 15.85
CA MET A 215 0.66 13.21 14.49
C MET A 215 -0.52 13.38 13.51
N LEU A 216 -1.70 12.85 13.86
CA LEU A 216 -2.88 12.89 12.99
C LEU A 216 -3.39 14.33 12.72
N PRO A 217 -3.50 15.23 13.71
CA PRO A 217 -3.90 16.63 13.48
C PRO A 217 -2.96 17.36 12.52
N GLU A 218 -1.65 17.16 12.65
CA GLU A 218 -0.67 17.78 11.75
C GLU A 218 -0.83 17.26 10.31
N SER A 219 -1.00 15.95 10.17
CA SER A 219 -1.25 15.29 8.87
C SER A 219 -2.54 15.82 8.22
N ILE A 220 -3.63 15.93 8.99
CA ILE A 220 -4.91 16.50 8.54
C ILE A 220 -4.73 17.96 8.12
N SER A 221 -4.01 18.76 8.91
CA SER A 221 -3.75 20.16 8.59
C SER A 221 -2.98 20.31 7.29
N LYS A 222 -1.96 19.47 7.06
CA LYS A 222 -1.17 19.48 5.83
C LYS A 222 -2.03 19.17 4.60
N VAL A 223 -2.88 18.14 4.69
CA VAL A 223 -3.83 17.79 3.61
C VAL A 223 -4.83 18.91 3.37
N LYS A 224 -5.34 19.55 4.43
CA LYS A 224 -6.25 20.70 4.33
C LYS A 224 -5.61 21.87 3.59
N CYS A 225 -4.38 22.25 3.93
CA CYS A 225 -3.65 23.31 3.22
C CYS A 225 -3.39 22.96 1.74
N GLN A 226 -3.11 21.69 1.44
CA GLN A 226 -2.98 21.24 0.05
C GLN A 226 -4.30 21.38 -0.72
N LEU A 227 -5.42 21.04 -0.09
CA LEU A 227 -6.74 21.19 -0.69
C LEU A 227 -7.09 22.67 -0.96
N GLU A 228 -6.86 23.55 0.01
CA GLU A 228 -7.05 25.00 -0.14
C GLU A 228 -6.19 25.58 -1.27
N SER A 229 -4.94 25.10 -1.40
CA SER A 229 -4.05 25.47 -2.51
C SER A 229 -4.62 25.02 -3.87
N ILE A 230 -5.10 23.77 -3.98
CA ILE A 230 -5.70 23.25 -5.22
C ILE A 230 -6.95 24.07 -5.58
N GLU A 231 -7.82 24.35 -4.62
CA GLU A 231 -9.02 25.16 -4.83
C GLU A 231 -8.68 26.56 -5.35
N SER A 232 -7.65 27.20 -4.78
CA SER A 232 -7.16 28.49 -5.26
C SER A 232 -6.63 28.41 -6.70
N HIS A 233 -5.90 27.36 -7.05
CA HIS A 233 -5.43 27.15 -8.43
C HIS A 233 -6.58 26.93 -9.40
N MET A 234 -7.62 26.18 -9.01
CA MET A 234 -8.82 25.99 -9.83
C MET A 234 -9.54 27.31 -10.10
N HIS A 235 -9.71 28.17 -9.08
CA HIS A 235 -10.31 29.49 -9.25
C HIS A 235 -9.52 30.34 -10.26
N ARG A 236 -8.19 30.39 -10.15
CA ARG A 236 -7.34 31.11 -11.11
C ARG A 236 -7.46 30.56 -12.54
N LEU A 237 -7.56 29.24 -12.69
CA LEU A 237 -7.76 28.61 -13.99
C LEU A 237 -9.12 28.97 -14.59
N PHE A 238 -10.19 29.01 -13.78
CA PHE A 238 -11.50 29.44 -14.24
C PHE A 238 -11.52 30.92 -14.66
N GLU A 239 -10.86 31.80 -13.90
CA GLU A 239 -10.71 33.21 -14.30
C GLU A 239 -9.95 33.34 -15.62
N ALA A 240 -8.84 32.61 -15.78
CA ALA A 240 -8.08 32.61 -17.03
C ALA A 240 -8.89 32.06 -18.20
N PHE A 241 -9.68 31.00 -17.98
CA PHE A 241 -10.57 30.42 -18.98
C PHE A 241 -11.65 31.41 -19.41
N ASN A 242 -12.31 32.08 -18.46
CA ASN A 242 -13.31 33.11 -18.77
C ASN A 242 -12.68 34.26 -19.58
N GLY A 243 -11.49 34.71 -19.21
CA GLY A 243 -10.76 35.72 -19.98
C GLY A 243 -10.40 35.27 -21.41
N LEU A 244 -10.18 33.97 -21.65
CA LEU A 244 -10.00 33.43 -23.00
C LEU A 244 -11.32 33.39 -23.78
N VAL A 245 -12.42 33.03 -23.12
CA VAL A 245 -13.77 33.05 -23.74
C VAL A 245 -14.13 34.46 -24.18
N ASP A 246 -13.92 35.47 -23.33
CA ASP A 246 -14.19 36.88 -23.66
C ASP A 246 -13.36 37.37 -24.85
N ARG A 247 -12.07 37.00 -24.88
CA ARG A 247 -11.20 37.28 -26.04
C ARG A 247 -11.68 36.59 -27.30
N ASN A 248 -12.15 35.36 -27.21
CA ASN A 248 -12.69 34.62 -28.35
C ASN A 248 -13.95 35.30 -28.91
N ILE A 249 -14.86 35.75 -28.04
CA ILE A 249 -16.03 36.54 -28.43
C ILE A 249 -15.59 37.83 -29.17
N THR A 250 -14.55 38.48 -28.67
CA THR A 250 -13.98 39.69 -29.31
C THR A 250 -13.37 39.37 -30.68
N LEU A 251 -12.68 38.24 -30.84
CA LEU A 251 -12.15 37.82 -32.14
C LEU A 251 -13.26 37.50 -33.14
N GLN A 252 -14.32 36.84 -32.71
CA GLN A 252 -15.50 36.58 -33.55
C GLN A 252 -16.18 37.87 -34.02
N SER A 253 -16.19 38.92 -33.19
CA SER A 253 -16.72 40.21 -33.63
C SER A 253 -15.85 40.87 -34.70
N TYR A 254 -14.52 40.75 -34.60
CA TYR A 254 -13.61 41.18 -35.67
C TYR A 254 -13.77 40.38 -36.96
N GLU A 255 -13.99 39.07 -36.87
CA GLU A 255 -14.30 38.23 -38.03
C GLU A 255 -15.58 38.71 -38.74
N CYS A 256 -16.62 39.05 -37.97
CA CYS A 256 -17.85 39.63 -38.51
C CYS A 256 -17.60 40.98 -39.19
N LEU A 257 -16.74 41.85 -38.65
CA LEU A 257 -16.37 43.12 -39.28
C LEU A 257 -15.59 42.91 -40.58
N LEU A 258 -14.66 41.95 -40.62
CA LEU A 258 -13.94 41.60 -41.85
C LEU A 258 -14.91 41.11 -42.95
N GLU A 259 -15.90 40.30 -42.57
CA GLU A 259 -16.86 39.77 -43.52
C GLU A 259 -17.91 40.81 -43.98
N SER A 260 -18.32 41.72 -43.09
CA SER A 260 -19.34 42.73 -43.39
C SER A 260 -18.81 44.01 -44.02
N GLU A 261 -17.58 44.43 -43.73
CA GLU A 261 -17.01 45.68 -44.24
C GLU A 261 -15.91 45.45 -45.28
N LEU A 262 -14.90 44.63 -44.95
CA LEU A 262 -13.72 44.47 -45.82
C LEU A 262 -14.07 43.71 -47.11
N LYS A 263 -14.87 42.65 -47.02
CA LYS A 263 -15.24 41.84 -48.19
C LYS A 263 -16.04 42.65 -49.23
N PRO A 264 -17.11 43.39 -48.86
CA PRO A 264 -17.77 44.28 -49.82
C PRO A 264 -16.88 45.40 -50.37
N ALA A 265 -15.96 45.93 -49.56
CA ALA A 265 -14.99 46.92 -50.03
C ALA A 265 -14.05 46.33 -51.08
N MET A 266 -13.54 45.11 -50.87
CA MET A 266 -12.74 44.41 -51.88
C MET A 266 -13.55 44.12 -53.15
N ASP A 267 -14.81 43.69 -53.03
CA ASP A 267 -15.68 43.46 -54.18
C ASP A 267 -15.90 44.75 -55.00
N GLN A 268 -16.02 45.90 -54.33
CA GLN A 268 -16.06 47.20 -55.00
C GLN A 268 -14.75 47.55 -55.69
N VAL A 269 -13.59 47.25 -55.08
CA VAL A 269 -12.28 47.44 -55.71
C VAL A 269 -12.18 46.61 -56.99
N TYR A 270 -12.61 45.35 -56.98
CA TYR A 270 -12.63 44.51 -58.18
C TYR A 270 -13.52 45.11 -59.28
N LEU A 271 -14.72 45.60 -58.95
CA LEU A 271 -15.59 46.29 -59.91
C LEU A 271 -14.93 47.53 -60.52
N VAL A 272 -14.19 48.30 -59.72
CA VAL A 272 -13.45 49.47 -60.21
C VAL A 272 -12.29 49.04 -61.10
N MET A 273 -11.57 47.98 -60.76
CA MET A 273 -10.50 47.42 -61.61
C MET A 273 -11.03 46.96 -62.97
N ASP A 274 -12.16 46.24 -63.01
CA ASP A 274 -12.80 45.80 -64.26
C ASP A 274 -13.22 47.01 -65.12
N LYS A 275 -13.77 48.04 -64.49
CA LYS A 275 -14.13 49.29 -65.16
C LYS A 275 -12.91 50.00 -65.72
N LEU A 276 -11.80 50.01 -64.99
CA LEU A 276 -10.53 50.58 -65.43
C LEU A 276 -9.97 49.81 -66.63
N GLU A 277 -10.00 48.47 -66.61
CA GLU A 277 -9.57 47.65 -67.76
C GLU A 277 -10.42 47.92 -69.01
N SER A 278 -11.74 48.09 -68.84
CA SER A 278 -12.66 48.46 -69.92
C SER A 278 -12.32 49.84 -70.50
N LEU A 279 -12.03 50.82 -69.64
CA LEU A 279 -11.61 52.16 -70.05
C LEU A 279 -10.26 52.14 -70.78
N GLU A 280 -9.27 51.37 -70.32
CA GLU A 280 -8.00 51.20 -71.02
C GLU A 280 -8.18 50.60 -72.42
N LYS A 281 -9.06 49.59 -72.56
CA LYS A 281 -9.41 49.02 -73.87
C LYS A 281 -10.07 50.06 -74.78
N GLN A 282 -10.96 50.87 -74.22
CA GLN A 282 -11.60 51.97 -74.93
C GLN A 282 -10.58 53.03 -75.37
N GLU A 283 -9.65 53.42 -74.50
CA GLU A 283 -8.57 54.36 -74.78
C GLU A 283 -7.66 53.85 -75.89
N LYS A 284 -7.23 52.59 -75.85
CA LYS A 284 -6.43 51.99 -76.93
C LYS A 284 -7.18 52.00 -78.26
N SER A 285 -8.49 51.73 -78.25
CA SER A 285 -9.33 51.79 -79.45
C SER A 285 -9.44 53.21 -80.00
N THR A 286 -9.69 54.21 -79.16
CA THR A 286 -9.77 55.62 -79.58
C THR A 286 -8.42 56.13 -80.06
N GLN A 287 -7.33 55.77 -79.41
CA GLN A 287 -5.98 56.08 -79.85
C GLN A 287 -5.67 55.45 -81.22
N GLY A 288 -6.11 54.21 -81.46
CA GLY A 288 -6.06 53.58 -82.78
C GLY A 288 -6.84 54.37 -83.84
N LYS A 289 -8.06 54.81 -83.53
CA LYS A 289 -8.87 55.67 -84.43
C LYS A 289 -8.18 57.00 -84.72
N ILE A 290 -7.58 57.64 -83.71
CA ILE A 290 -6.80 58.87 -83.88
C ILE A 290 -5.60 58.62 -84.80
N GLY A 291 -4.91 57.50 -84.67
CA GLY A 291 -3.80 57.11 -85.56
C GLY A 291 -4.24 56.99 -87.02
N VAL A 292 -5.39 56.37 -87.28
CA VAL A 292 -5.99 56.30 -88.62
C VAL A 292 -6.31 57.69 -89.15
N LEU A 293 -7.06 58.50 -88.40
CA LEU A 293 -7.41 59.88 -88.79
C LEU A 293 -6.19 60.76 -89.04
N THR A 294 -5.13 60.60 -88.25
CA THR A 294 -3.85 61.31 -88.44
C THR A 294 -3.20 60.93 -89.76
N THR A 295 -3.28 59.64 -90.13
CA THR A 295 -2.75 59.13 -91.41
C THR A 295 -3.59 59.65 -92.57
N ASP A 296 -4.92 59.65 -92.44
CA ASP A 296 -5.84 60.19 -93.44
C ASP A 296 -5.62 61.69 -93.67
N LEU A 297 -5.43 62.46 -92.59
CA LEU A 297 -5.09 63.88 -92.67
C LEU A 297 -3.78 64.11 -93.42
N LYS A 298 -2.73 63.32 -93.14
CA LYS A 298 -1.46 63.40 -93.89
C LYS A 298 -1.64 63.07 -95.37
N ASN A 299 -2.42 62.04 -95.69
CA ASN A 299 -2.71 61.69 -97.09
C ASN A 299 -3.50 62.80 -97.80
N MET A 300 -4.44 63.43 -97.11
CA MET A 300 -5.18 64.56 -97.63
C MET A 300 -4.28 65.78 -97.82
N GLU A 301 -3.35 66.04 -96.91
CA GLU A 301 -2.34 67.09 -97.04
C GLU A 301 -1.43 66.86 -98.26
N ILE A 302 -0.98 65.63 -98.48
CA ILE A 302 -0.24 65.24 -99.70
C ILE A 302 -1.09 65.52 -100.95
N SER A 303 -2.33 65.04 -100.98
CA SER A 303 -3.27 65.26 -102.10
C SER A 303 -3.53 66.74 -102.37
N VAL A 304 -3.67 67.56 -101.32
CA VAL A 304 -3.80 69.02 -101.44
C VAL A 304 -2.52 69.63 -102.01
N ASN A 305 -1.34 69.18 -101.60
CA ASN A 305 -0.07 69.66 -102.14
C ASN A 305 0.12 69.25 -103.61
N ASP A 306 -0.27 68.04 -104.00
CA ASP A 306 -0.28 67.60 -105.40
C ASP A 306 -1.24 68.45 -106.24
N ALA A 307 -2.45 68.71 -105.73
CA ALA A 307 -3.42 69.59 -106.38
C ALA A 307 -2.90 71.03 -106.53
N LYS A 308 -2.21 71.57 -105.51
CA LYS A 308 -1.52 72.88 -105.62
C LYS A 308 -0.45 72.85 -106.70
N GLN A 309 0.34 71.79 -106.78
CA GLN A 309 1.37 71.63 -107.80
C GLN A 309 0.77 71.60 -109.22
N HIS A 310 -0.28 70.81 -109.43
CA HIS A 310 -1.03 70.80 -110.69
C HIS A 310 -1.59 72.19 -111.04
N LEU A 311 -2.09 72.94 -110.06
CA LEU A 311 -2.56 74.33 -110.26
C LEU A 311 -1.44 75.26 -110.72
N VAL A 312 -0.25 75.17 -110.13
CA VAL A 312 0.95 75.93 -110.56
C VAL A 312 1.34 75.56 -111.99
N GLU A 313 1.24 74.27 -112.33
CA GLU A 313 1.57 73.75 -113.65
C GLU A 313 0.57 74.22 -114.71
N PHE A 314 -0.73 74.17 -114.41
CA PHE A 314 -1.78 74.73 -115.27
C PHE A 314 -1.62 76.24 -115.45
N ARG A 315 -1.32 77.00 -114.39
CA ARG A 315 -1.01 78.44 -114.49
C ARG A 315 0.18 78.69 -115.42
N SER A 316 1.23 77.86 -115.30
CA SER A 316 2.41 77.94 -116.16
C SER A 316 2.08 77.62 -117.62
N GLN A 317 1.28 76.58 -117.89
CA GLN A 317 0.80 76.27 -119.25
C GLN A 317 -0.04 77.41 -119.84
N LEU A 318 -0.92 78.01 -119.03
CA LEU A 318 -1.77 79.11 -119.45
C LEU A 318 -0.95 80.36 -119.78
N MET A 319 0.10 80.65 -118.99
CA MET A 319 1.07 81.69 -119.31
C MET A 319 1.82 81.42 -120.61
N ARG A 320 2.29 80.18 -120.83
CA ARG A 320 2.91 79.79 -122.12
C ARG A 320 1.95 80.01 -123.29
N LYS A 321 0.68 79.61 -123.15
CA LYS A 321 -0.35 79.78 -124.19
C LYS A 321 -0.69 81.26 -124.44
N LYS A 322 -0.71 82.08 -123.39
CA LYS A 322 -0.89 83.54 -123.47
C LYS A 322 0.28 84.21 -124.21
N VAL A 323 1.51 83.82 -123.91
CA VAL A 323 2.70 84.29 -124.63
C VAL A 323 2.61 83.88 -126.10
N LEU A 324 2.28 82.62 -126.41
CA LEU A 324 2.13 82.12 -127.78
C LEU A 324 1.05 82.90 -128.57
N LEU A 325 -0.10 83.18 -127.95
CA LEU A 325 -1.17 83.98 -128.56
C LEU A 325 -0.73 85.42 -128.82
N ASN A 326 -0.01 86.04 -127.88
CA ASN A 326 0.58 87.37 -128.08
C ASN A 326 1.60 87.38 -129.21
N THR A 327 2.45 86.36 -129.31
CA THR A 327 3.40 86.21 -130.42
C THR A 327 2.65 86.11 -131.74
N LYS A 328 1.64 85.24 -131.85
CA LYS A 328 0.79 85.08 -133.05
C LYS A 328 0.03 86.37 -133.41
N LYS A 329 -0.46 87.11 -132.42
CA LYS A 329 -1.10 88.41 -132.62
C LYS A 329 -0.12 89.40 -133.26
N LYS A 330 1.09 89.53 -132.71
CA LYS A 330 2.14 90.39 -133.28
C LYS A 330 2.54 89.96 -134.70
N THR A 331 2.59 88.66 -135.00
CA THR A 331 2.88 88.18 -136.36
C THR A 331 1.79 88.59 -137.35
N ARG A 332 0.51 88.44 -136.97
CA ARG A 332 -0.61 88.88 -137.81
C ARG A 332 -0.68 90.38 -138.00
N GLU A 333 -0.36 91.17 -136.96
CA GLU A 333 -0.29 92.63 -137.06
C GLU A 333 0.83 93.07 -138.02
N ALA A 334 1.99 92.39 -138.01
CA ALA A 334 3.07 92.60 -138.96
C ALA A 334 2.67 92.22 -140.41
N ASP A 335 2.00 91.08 -140.60
CA ASP A 335 1.48 90.66 -141.91
C ASP A 335 0.44 91.64 -142.46
N PHE A 336 -0.43 92.18 -141.60
CA PHE A 336 -1.42 93.18 -142.00
C PHE A 336 -0.76 94.51 -142.41
N ALA A 337 0.27 94.94 -141.68
CA ALA A 337 1.05 96.14 -142.02
C ALA A 337 1.79 95.99 -143.37
N ASN A 338 2.33 94.80 -143.66
CA ASN A 338 2.96 94.53 -144.96
C ASN A 338 1.94 94.50 -146.11
N LYS A 339 0.80 93.85 -145.93
CA LYS A 339 -0.27 93.85 -146.96
C LYS A 339 -0.89 95.24 -147.18
N SER A 340 -0.97 96.07 -146.14
CA SER A 340 -1.40 97.47 -146.27
C SER A 340 -0.44 98.28 -147.14
N LYS A 341 0.88 98.10 -146.95
CA LYS A 341 1.90 98.74 -147.81
C LYS A 341 1.82 98.28 -149.26
N GLU A 342 1.61 96.99 -149.50
CA GLU A 342 1.38 96.45 -150.86
C GLU A 342 0.15 97.10 -151.54
N ASN A 343 -0.95 97.28 -150.80
CA ASN A 343 -2.17 97.89 -151.32
C ASN A 343 -2.00 99.39 -151.65
N ASP A 344 -1.20 100.13 -150.89
CA ASP A 344 -0.87 101.52 -151.18
C ASP A 344 -0.01 101.66 -152.45
N THR A 345 0.92 100.71 -152.70
CA THR A 345 1.63 100.61 -153.99
C THR A 345 0.69 100.33 -155.16
N PHE A 346 -0.29 99.43 -155.00
CA PHE A 346 -1.29 99.16 -156.04
C PHE A 346 -2.17 100.39 -156.36
N LEU A 347 -2.54 101.20 -155.36
CA LEU A 347 -3.30 102.43 -155.56
C LEU A 347 -2.49 103.48 -156.35
N SER A 348 -1.20 103.60 -156.06
CA SER A 348 -0.29 104.50 -156.78
C SER A 348 -0.09 104.07 -158.24
N GLU A 349 0.05 102.77 -158.52
CA GLU A 349 0.11 102.23 -159.89
C GLU A 349 -1.18 102.48 -160.67
N ARG A 350 -2.34 102.28 -160.05
CA ARG A 350 -3.65 102.52 -160.68
C ARG A 350 -3.84 103.97 -161.07
N GLN A 351 -3.33 104.90 -160.27
CA GLN A 351 -3.37 106.33 -160.56
C GLN A 351 -2.43 106.68 -161.72
N HIS A 352 -1.26 106.04 -161.80
CA HIS A 352 -0.32 106.18 -162.91
C HIS A 352 -0.89 105.67 -164.25
N PHE A 353 -1.66 104.58 -164.24
CA PHE A 353 -2.35 104.06 -165.43
C PHE A 353 -3.48 104.99 -165.92
N ARG A 354 -4.23 105.61 -165.00
CA ARG A 354 -5.27 106.60 -165.35
C ARG A 354 -4.69 107.82 -166.08
N THR A 355 -3.58 108.36 -165.60
CA THR A 355 -2.92 109.52 -166.22
C THR A 355 -2.37 109.17 -167.61
N ARG A 356 -1.89 107.94 -167.80
CA ARG A 356 -1.37 107.44 -169.09
C ARG A 356 -2.49 107.24 -170.13
N LEU A 357 -3.65 106.76 -169.70
CA LEU A 357 -4.86 106.63 -170.53
C LEU A 357 -5.41 107.98 -171.00
N SER A 358 -5.40 109.00 -170.14
CA SER A 358 -5.81 110.36 -170.51
C SER A 358 -4.90 110.98 -171.58
N LYS A 359 -3.59 110.70 -171.53
CA LYS A 359 -2.61 111.18 -172.52
C LYS A 359 -2.81 110.54 -173.90
N LEU A 360 -3.03 109.21 -173.92
CA LEU A 360 -3.31 108.46 -175.15
C LEU A 360 -4.61 108.92 -175.82
N ASN A 361 -5.65 109.24 -175.05
CA ASN A 361 -6.91 109.75 -175.60
C ASN A 361 -6.75 111.13 -176.26
N GLN A 362 -5.88 111.97 -175.70
CA GLN A 362 -5.60 113.31 -176.24
C GLN A 362 -4.73 113.24 -177.52
N GLU A 363 -3.76 112.33 -177.56
CA GLU A 363 -2.99 112.03 -178.78
C GLU A 363 -3.90 111.51 -179.90
N ASN A 364 -4.79 110.56 -179.59
CA ASN A 364 -5.71 109.98 -180.57
C ASN A 364 -6.68 111.01 -181.18
N SER A 365 -7.13 112.00 -180.39
CA SER A 365 -7.95 113.10 -180.90
C SER A 365 -7.19 114.01 -181.86
N SER A 366 -5.89 114.24 -181.62
CA SER A 366 -5.05 115.07 -182.49
C SER A 366 -4.71 114.40 -183.83
N THR A 367 -4.56 113.08 -183.83
CA THR A 367 -4.31 112.29 -185.05
C THR A 367 -5.54 112.25 -185.95
N ILE A 368 -6.74 112.16 -185.38
CA ILE A 368 -8.01 112.17 -186.14
C ILE A 368 -8.25 113.54 -186.81
N GLU A 369 -7.89 114.65 -186.15
CA GLU A 369 -7.97 115.98 -186.76
C GLU A 369 -6.95 116.19 -187.90
N GLN A 370 -5.74 115.62 -187.79
CA GLN A 370 -4.75 115.65 -188.87
C GLN A 370 -5.18 114.85 -190.11
N ILE A 371 -5.85 113.70 -189.92
CA ILE A 371 -6.35 112.87 -191.02
C ILE A 371 -7.45 113.60 -191.79
N ASN A 372 -8.39 114.28 -191.10
CA ASN A 372 -9.45 115.06 -191.76
C ASN A 372 -8.91 116.26 -192.56
N LEU A 373 -7.80 116.86 -192.14
CA LEU A 373 -7.15 117.98 -192.84
C LEU A 373 -6.38 117.54 -194.10
N GLU A 374 -5.78 116.34 -194.08
CA GLU A 374 -5.16 115.71 -195.26
C GLU A 374 -6.21 115.27 -196.30
N GLU A 375 -7.37 114.77 -195.85
CA GLU A 375 -8.45 114.30 -196.73
C GLU A 375 -9.12 115.47 -197.49
N GLN A 376 -9.24 116.66 -196.88
CA GLN A 376 -9.68 117.88 -197.57
C GLN A 376 -8.64 118.42 -198.57
N ARG A 377 -7.34 118.25 -198.32
CA ARG A 377 -6.28 118.62 -199.27
C ARG A 377 -6.29 117.73 -200.51
N LEU A 378 -6.55 116.43 -200.37
CA LEU A 378 -6.64 115.49 -201.47
C LEU A 378 -7.84 115.77 -202.42
N GLN A 379 -8.99 116.22 -201.89
CA GLN A 379 -10.11 116.64 -202.75
C GLN A 379 -9.82 117.91 -203.56
N THR A 380 -8.94 118.78 -203.08
CA THR A 380 -8.59 120.04 -203.77
C THR A 380 -7.59 119.80 -204.91
N ILE A 381 -6.71 118.80 -204.77
CA ILE A 381 -5.72 118.41 -205.81
C ILE A 381 -6.40 117.70 -206.99
N LEU A 382 -7.45 116.90 -206.75
CA LEU A 382 -8.22 116.24 -207.81
C LEU A 382 -8.96 117.22 -208.72
N LYS A 383 -9.27 118.43 -208.24
CA LYS A 383 -9.96 119.48 -209.02
C LYS A 383 -9.04 120.23 -210.00
N ASN A 384 -7.73 120.21 -209.77
CA ASN A 384 -6.75 120.95 -210.58
C ASN A 384 -6.13 120.14 -211.73
N ARG A 385 -6.44 118.84 -211.87
CA ARG A 385 -5.75 117.98 -212.86
C ARG A 385 -6.33 118.02 -214.28
N VAL A 386 -7.55 118.51 -214.52
CA VAL A 386 -8.14 118.48 -215.89
C VAL A 386 -8.28 119.85 -216.54
N HIS A 387 -8.16 120.97 -215.79
CA HIS A 387 -7.77 122.26 -216.39
C HIS A 387 -6.40 122.19 -217.11
N VAL A 388 -5.59 121.15 -216.83
CA VAL A 388 -4.32 120.88 -217.52
C VAL A 388 -4.51 120.17 -218.88
N GLU A 389 -5.61 119.43 -219.07
CA GLU A 389 -5.91 118.82 -220.39
C GLU A 389 -6.45 119.85 -221.39
N GLU A 390 -7.19 120.86 -220.93
CA GLU A 390 -7.64 121.99 -221.79
C GLU A 390 -6.47 122.86 -222.29
N LEU A 391 -5.38 122.97 -221.52
CA LEU A 391 -4.15 123.69 -221.93
C LEU A 391 -3.31 122.91 -222.96
N ASN A 392 -3.39 121.59 -222.99
CA ASN A 392 -2.64 120.77 -223.95
C ASN A 392 -3.28 120.81 -225.36
N THR A 393 -4.59 121.04 -225.43
CA THR A 393 -5.34 121.31 -226.67
C THR A 393 -4.94 122.64 -227.32
N ILE A 394 -4.41 123.59 -226.53
CA ILE A 394 -3.99 124.93 -227.00
C ILE A 394 -2.51 124.96 -227.38
N LEU A 395 -1.64 124.19 -226.72
CA LEU A 395 -0.20 124.14 -227.01
C LEU A 395 0.15 123.40 -228.31
N LEU A 396 -0.65 122.43 -228.74
CA LEU A 396 -0.45 121.78 -230.05
C LEU A 396 -0.91 122.66 -231.23
N ALA A 397 -1.89 123.54 -231.00
CA ALA A 397 -2.28 124.59 -231.95
C ALA A 397 -1.18 125.67 -232.14
N ILE A 398 -0.27 125.83 -231.16
CA ILE A 398 0.88 126.76 -231.25
C ILE A 398 2.10 126.10 -231.94
N SER A 399 2.25 124.78 -231.90
CA SER A 399 3.37 124.10 -232.59
C SER A 399 3.20 123.99 -234.12
N GLN A 400 2.06 124.42 -234.67
CA GLN A 400 1.91 124.63 -236.11
C GLN A 400 2.64 125.90 -236.62
N VAL A 401 3.16 126.80 -235.77
CA VAL A 401 3.46 128.19 -236.18
C VAL A 401 4.95 128.59 -236.18
N VAL A 402 5.88 127.85 -235.53
CA VAL A 402 7.21 128.44 -235.20
C VAL A 402 8.40 128.08 -236.10
N THR A 403 8.39 127.07 -236.98
CA THR A 403 9.57 126.86 -237.88
C THR A 403 9.20 126.44 -239.30
N LYS A 404 8.47 127.33 -239.98
CA LYS A 404 8.50 127.50 -241.44
C LYS A 404 9.41 128.66 -241.89
N ALA A 405 10.23 129.26 -241.02
CA ALA A 405 11.14 130.35 -241.43
C ALA A 405 12.32 130.56 -240.46
N ALA A 406 13.38 129.76 -240.61
CA ALA A 406 14.77 130.12 -240.32
C ALA A 406 15.66 129.30 -241.27
N SER A 407 15.77 129.85 -242.47
CA SER A 407 16.37 129.33 -243.70
C SER A 407 17.80 129.85 -243.90
N ASP A 408 18.71 128.93 -244.30
CA ASP A 408 19.77 129.09 -245.33
C ASP A 408 20.98 130.01 -245.02
N PRO A 409 22.17 129.88 -245.69
CA PRO A 409 22.38 129.38 -247.06
C PRO A 409 23.68 128.61 -247.41
N LEU A 410 23.60 127.65 -248.36
CA LEU A 410 24.47 127.46 -249.54
C LEU A 410 23.99 126.27 -250.39
#